data_AF-A0A7K6Z199-F1
#
_entry.id   AF-A0A7K6Z199-F1
#
_cell.length_a   1.000
_cell.length_b   1.000
_cell.length_c   1.000
_cell.angle_alpha   90.00
_cell.angle_beta   90.00
_cell.angle_gamma   90.00
#
_symmetry.space_group_name_H-M   'P 1'
#
loop_
_entity.id
_entity.type
_entity.pdbx_description
1 polymer ?
#
loop_
_entity_poly.entity_id
_entity_poly.type
_entity_poly.pdbx_seq_one_letter_code
_entity_poly.pdbx_strand_id
1 'polypeptide(L)'
;QVQIYELEEHKIETWREVYLQDSFKPLVCISPSASLFDAVSSLIRNKIHRLPVIDPNSGNTLYILTHKRILKFLKLFVRRVVDIYSKFDVINLAAEKTYNNLDVTVTRALQHRSHYFEGVLKCYKHETLETIINRLVEAEV
;
A
#
# COMPACT_ATOMS: atom_id res chain seq x y z
N GLN A 1 -8.12 17.94 -25.66
CA GLN A 1 -6.74 17.82 -25.14
C GLN A 1 -6.67 18.78 -23.96
N VAL A 2 -6.64 18.27 -22.73
CA VAL A 2 -6.63 19.12 -21.51
C VAL A 2 -5.27 19.80 -21.44
N GLN A 3 -5.25 21.13 -21.31
CA GLN A 3 -4.02 21.91 -21.19
C GLN A 3 -3.37 21.61 -19.82
N ILE A 4 -2.04 21.54 -19.74
CA ILE A 4 -1.34 21.13 -18.50
C ILE A 4 -1.68 22.04 -17.30
N TYR A 5 -1.93 23.33 -17.57
CA TYR A 5 -2.34 24.33 -16.59
C TYR A 5 -3.74 24.06 -15.99
N GLU A 6 -4.65 23.49 -16.78
CA GLU A 6 -5.97 23.11 -16.27
C GLU A 6 -5.83 21.93 -15.28
N LEU A 7 -4.86 21.04 -15.46
CA LEU A 7 -4.60 19.95 -14.53
C LEU A 7 -4.07 20.43 -13.18
N GLU A 8 -3.20 21.44 -13.14
CA GLU A 8 -2.58 21.91 -11.88
C GLU A 8 -3.61 22.44 -10.87
N GLU A 9 -4.65 23.12 -11.37
CA GLU A 9 -5.75 23.69 -10.58
C GLU A 9 -6.81 22.66 -10.16
N HIS A 10 -6.82 21.47 -10.76
CA HIS A 10 -7.77 20.45 -10.36
C HIS A 10 -7.50 19.97 -8.92
N LYS A 11 -8.59 19.72 -8.19
CA LYS A 11 -8.56 19.16 -6.84
C LYS A 11 -8.77 17.66 -6.88
N ILE A 12 -8.32 16.95 -5.84
CA ILE A 12 -8.55 15.50 -5.72
C ILE A 12 -10.04 15.17 -5.83
N GLU A 13 -10.92 15.96 -5.22
CA GLU A 13 -12.36 15.71 -5.25
C GLU A 13 -12.97 15.79 -6.65
N THR A 14 -12.66 16.85 -7.39
CA THR A 14 -13.20 17.05 -8.74
C THR A 14 -12.65 16.01 -9.71
N TRP A 15 -11.37 15.63 -9.57
CA TRP A 15 -10.78 14.55 -10.35
C TRP A 15 -11.41 13.18 -10.05
N ARG A 16 -11.69 12.90 -8.77
CA ARG A 16 -12.34 11.65 -8.36
C ARG A 16 -13.77 11.55 -8.90
N GLU A 17 -14.51 12.64 -8.94
CA GLU A 17 -15.87 12.66 -9.50
C GLU A 17 -15.84 12.28 -10.99
N VAL A 18 -14.95 12.89 -11.77
CA VAL A 18 -14.81 12.57 -13.21
C VAL A 18 -14.45 11.09 -13.44
N TYR A 19 -13.56 10.52 -12.64
CA TYR A 19 -13.04 9.17 -12.88
C TYR A 19 -13.87 8.04 -12.24
N LEU A 20 -14.62 8.33 -11.17
CA LEU A 20 -15.40 7.32 -10.42
C LEU A 20 -16.89 7.32 -10.79
N GLN A 21 -17.33 8.17 -11.73
CA GLN A 21 -18.71 8.21 -12.23
C GLN A 21 -19.24 6.82 -12.66
N ASP A 22 -18.38 5.96 -13.20
CA ASP A 22 -18.78 4.65 -13.72
C ASP A 22 -18.60 3.48 -12.74
N SER A 23 -17.83 3.64 -11.65
CA SER A 23 -17.70 2.58 -10.63
C SER A 23 -17.16 3.11 -9.29
N PHE A 24 -17.96 2.94 -8.23
CA PHE A 24 -17.50 3.18 -6.87
C PHE A 24 -16.60 2.03 -6.40
N LYS A 25 -15.33 2.32 -6.10
CA LYS A 25 -14.39 1.38 -5.48
C LYS A 25 -14.03 1.87 -4.08
N PRO A 26 -14.56 1.26 -3.00
CA PRO A 26 -14.22 1.66 -1.65
C PRO A 26 -12.74 1.43 -1.36
N LEU A 27 -12.16 2.26 -0.49
CA LEU A 27 -10.79 2.07 -0.04
C LEU A 27 -10.70 0.78 0.78
N VAL A 28 -9.80 -0.11 0.38
CA VAL A 28 -9.48 -1.32 1.15
C VAL A 28 -8.28 -1.02 2.03
N CYS A 29 -8.38 -1.28 3.32
CA CYS A 29 -7.31 -1.09 4.31
C CYS A 29 -7.18 -2.34 5.21
N ILE A 30 -6.16 -2.35 6.08
CA ILE A 30 -5.94 -3.42 7.04
C ILE A 30 -5.52 -2.88 8.42
N SER A 31 -5.95 -3.57 9.48
CA SER A 31 -5.52 -3.27 10.85
C SER A 31 -4.04 -3.66 11.05
N PRO A 32 -3.26 -2.88 11.83
CA PRO A 32 -1.91 -3.26 12.27
C PRO A 32 -1.86 -4.63 12.99
N SER A 33 -2.95 -5.02 13.66
CA SER A 33 -3.04 -6.29 14.39
C SER A 33 -3.34 -7.51 13.50
N ALA A 34 -3.75 -7.31 12.25
CA ALA A 34 -4.05 -8.41 11.33
C ALA A 34 -2.77 -9.16 10.91
N SER A 35 -2.92 -10.37 10.39
CA SER A 35 -1.79 -11.18 9.93
C SER A 35 -1.22 -10.67 8.59
N LEU A 36 0.04 -10.99 8.31
CA LEU A 36 0.64 -10.72 7.00
C LEU A 36 -0.04 -11.54 5.90
N PHE A 37 -0.57 -12.73 6.22
CA PHE A 37 -1.41 -13.53 5.33
C PHE A 37 -2.66 -12.76 4.89
N ASP A 38 -3.39 -12.15 5.82
CA ASP A 38 -4.57 -11.34 5.51
C ASP A 38 -4.22 -10.17 4.61
N ALA A 39 -3.06 -9.56 4.85
CA ALA A 39 -2.55 -8.46 4.04
C ALA A 39 -2.27 -8.89 2.59
N VAL A 40 -1.56 -10.00 2.39
CA VAL A 40 -1.29 -10.59 1.05
C VAL A 40 -2.61 -10.96 0.37
N SER A 41 -3.50 -11.63 1.09
CA SER A 41 -4.80 -12.04 0.57
C SER A 41 -5.65 -10.84 0.16
N SER A 42 -5.62 -9.75 0.93
CA SER A 42 -6.33 -8.51 0.60
C SER A 42 -5.78 -7.85 -0.68
N LEU A 43 -4.46 -7.80 -0.84
CA LEU A 43 -3.81 -7.29 -2.07
C LEU A 43 -4.25 -8.08 -3.32
N ILE A 44 -4.24 -9.41 -3.23
CA ILE A 44 -4.59 -10.31 -4.35
C ILE A 44 -6.08 -10.22 -4.69
N ARG A 45 -6.96 -10.41 -3.69
CA ARG A 45 -8.42 -10.44 -3.91
C ARG A 45 -8.94 -9.13 -4.49
N ASN A 46 -8.44 -8.00 -3.99
CA ASN A 46 -8.86 -6.68 -4.45
C ASN A 46 -8.08 -6.19 -5.68
N LYS A 47 -7.09 -6.97 -6.17
CA LYS A 47 -6.23 -6.63 -7.31
C LYS A 47 -5.56 -5.25 -7.15
N ILE A 48 -5.08 -4.96 -5.94
CA ILE A 48 -4.43 -3.69 -5.59
C ILE A 48 -2.95 -3.90 -5.25
N HIS A 49 -2.11 -2.92 -5.57
CA HIS A 49 -0.66 -3.01 -5.31
C HIS A 49 -0.23 -2.39 -3.98
N ARG A 50 -1.07 -1.54 -3.39
CA ARG A 50 -0.81 -0.74 -2.20
C ARG A 50 -1.97 -0.95 -1.23
N LEU A 51 -1.66 -1.37 0.00
CA LEU A 51 -2.64 -1.61 1.06
C LEU A 51 -2.32 -0.73 2.27
N PRO A 52 -3.14 0.30 2.55
CA PRO A 52 -2.99 1.13 3.75
C PRO A 52 -3.17 0.31 5.02
N VAL A 53 -2.24 0.48 5.96
CA VAL A 53 -2.34 -0.01 7.33
C VAL A 53 -2.88 1.15 8.17
N ILE A 54 -4.09 1.00 8.70
CA ILE A 54 -4.80 2.06 9.43
C ILE A 54 -5.04 1.58 10.86
N ASP A 55 -4.68 2.41 11.83
CA ASP A 55 -5.04 2.17 13.23
C ASP A 55 -6.56 2.34 13.41
N PRO A 56 -7.29 1.29 13.83
CA PRO A 56 -8.74 1.36 13.99
C PRO A 56 -9.17 2.34 15.08
N ASN A 57 -8.31 2.63 16.07
CA ASN A 57 -8.68 3.52 17.17
C ASN A 57 -8.61 5.00 16.78
N SER A 58 -7.52 5.41 16.12
CA SER A 58 -7.32 6.81 15.73
C SER A 58 -7.73 7.14 14.29
N GLY A 59 -7.94 6.12 13.44
CA GLY A 59 -8.15 6.30 12.00
C GLY A 59 -6.89 6.75 11.24
N ASN A 60 -5.73 6.81 11.89
CA ASN A 60 -4.49 7.24 11.26
C ASN A 60 -3.90 6.16 10.37
N THR A 61 -3.48 6.57 9.16
CA THR A 61 -2.64 5.74 8.30
C THR A 61 -1.25 5.63 8.88
N LEU A 62 -0.91 4.44 9.37
CA LEU A 62 0.41 4.14 9.91
C LEU A 62 1.40 3.81 8.79
N TYR A 63 0.92 3.17 7.72
CA TYR A 63 1.80 2.68 6.68
C TYR A 63 1.10 2.34 5.35
N ILE A 64 1.87 2.23 4.25
CA ILE A 64 1.40 1.71 2.95
C ILE A 64 2.15 0.42 2.59
N LEU A 65 1.52 -0.73 2.80
CA LEU A 65 2.07 -2.03 2.49
C LEU A 65 2.05 -2.30 0.98
N THR A 66 3.13 -2.89 0.45
CA THR A 66 3.25 -3.23 -0.97
C THR A 66 3.81 -4.63 -1.13
N HIS A 67 3.48 -5.28 -2.25
CA HIS A 67 4.06 -6.57 -2.64
C HIS A 67 5.59 -6.59 -2.50
N LYS A 68 6.27 -5.55 -3.00
CA LYS A 68 7.74 -5.41 -2.94
C LYS A 68 8.27 -5.48 -1.51
N ARG A 69 7.62 -4.82 -0.56
CA ARG A 69 8.06 -4.79 0.85
C ARG A 69 7.76 -6.09 1.58
N ILE A 70 6.62 -6.72 1.29
CA ILE A 70 6.30 -8.05 1.84
C ILE A 70 7.34 -9.07 1.36
N LEU A 71 7.67 -9.08 0.07
CA LEU A 71 8.70 -9.99 -0.47
C LEU A 71 10.09 -9.74 0.14
N LYS A 72 10.48 -8.47 0.31
CA LYS A 72 11.73 -8.13 1.02
C LYS A 72 11.73 -8.66 2.46
N PHE A 73 10.62 -8.51 3.18
CA PHE A 73 10.47 -9.05 4.53
C PHE A 73 10.59 -10.58 4.53
N LEU A 74 9.86 -11.28 3.65
CA LEU A 74 9.92 -12.73 3.54
C LEU A 74 11.33 -13.22 3.21
N LYS A 75 12.08 -12.54 2.33
CA LYS A 75 13.48 -12.86 2.04
C LYS A 75 14.37 -12.79 3.29
N LEU A 76 14.13 -11.85 4.20
CA LEU A 76 14.92 -11.69 5.42
C LEU A 76 14.55 -12.70 6.51
N PHE A 77 13.25 -13.05 6.63
CA PHE A 77 12.74 -13.91 7.70
C PHE A 77 12.66 -15.40 7.35
N VAL A 78 12.49 -15.71 6.07
CA VAL A 78 12.46 -17.08 5.55
C VAL A 78 13.83 -17.35 4.93
N ARG A 79 14.76 -17.91 5.72
CA ARG A 79 16.13 -18.31 5.29
C ARG A 79 16.19 -19.36 4.16
N ARG A 80 15.05 -19.72 3.57
CA ARG A 80 14.85 -20.77 2.57
C ARG A 80 13.96 -20.35 1.40
N VAL A 81 13.90 -19.05 1.07
CA VAL A 81 13.41 -18.68 -0.27
C VAL A 81 14.54 -18.98 -1.25
N VAL A 82 14.67 -20.26 -1.57
CA VAL A 82 15.53 -20.74 -2.67
C VAL A 82 14.81 -20.35 -3.95
N ASP A 83 15.20 -19.17 -4.44
CA ASP A 83 15.41 -18.94 -5.86
C ASP A 83 14.21 -19.19 -6.79
N ILE A 84 13.06 -18.56 -6.56
CA ILE A 84 12.01 -18.47 -7.58
C ILE A 84 11.24 -17.18 -7.38
N TYR A 85 11.22 -16.27 -8.36
CA TYR A 85 10.10 -15.34 -8.49
C TYR A 85 9.77 -15.05 -9.95
N SER A 86 8.91 -15.90 -10.51
CA SER A 86 7.83 -15.41 -11.37
C SER A 86 6.63 -15.01 -10.48
N LYS A 87 5.77 -14.12 -10.99
CA LYS A 87 4.53 -13.65 -10.33
C LYS A 87 3.59 -14.79 -9.90
N PHE A 88 3.71 -15.98 -10.50
CA PHE A 88 2.87 -17.14 -10.24
C PHE A 88 3.30 -17.96 -9.02
N ASP A 89 4.59 -17.99 -8.68
CA ASP A 89 5.11 -18.87 -7.63
C ASP A 89 4.78 -18.35 -6.22
N VAL A 90 4.70 -17.02 -6.06
CA VAL A 90 4.16 -16.38 -4.84
C VAL A 90 2.68 -16.74 -4.65
N ILE A 91 1.92 -16.88 -5.74
CA ILE A 91 0.49 -17.18 -5.66
C ILE A 91 0.28 -18.63 -5.22
N ASN A 92 1.10 -19.56 -5.70
CA ASN A 92 1.00 -20.98 -5.33
C ASN A 92 1.41 -21.21 -3.87
N LEU A 93 2.49 -20.60 -3.38
CA LEU A 93 2.80 -20.69 -1.95
C LEU A 93 1.65 -20.11 -1.07
N ALA A 94 0.94 -19.07 -1.52
CA ALA A 94 -0.23 -18.50 -0.83
C ALA A 94 -1.47 -19.38 -0.90
N ALA A 95 -1.67 -20.07 -2.01
CA ALA A 95 -2.75 -21.04 -2.19
C ALA A 95 -2.51 -22.33 -1.36
N GLU A 96 -1.26 -22.78 -1.24
CA GLU A 96 -0.88 -24.04 -0.59
C GLU A 96 -0.59 -23.92 0.91
N LYS A 97 -0.65 -22.71 1.48
CA LYS A 97 -0.37 -22.43 2.92
C LYS A 97 1.02 -22.86 3.40
N THR A 98 2.00 -22.98 2.50
CA THR A 98 3.36 -23.44 2.81
C THR A 98 4.28 -22.34 3.38
N TYR A 99 3.70 -21.31 4.02
CA TYR A 99 4.45 -20.23 4.65
C TYR A 99 4.33 -20.29 6.17
N ASN A 100 5.23 -21.00 6.83
CA ASN A 100 5.21 -21.17 8.30
C ASN A 100 5.37 -19.86 9.11
N ASN A 101 5.52 -18.68 8.47
CA ASN A 101 5.77 -17.38 9.11
C ASN A 101 4.78 -16.25 8.74
N LEU A 102 3.66 -16.53 8.03
CA LEU A 102 2.70 -15.47 7.66
C LEU A 102 1.66 -15.14 8.73
N ASP A 103 1.59 -15.92 9.81
CA ASP A 103 0.74 -15.62 10.97
C ASP A 103 1.26 -14.43 11.80
N VAL A 104 2.47 -13.92 11.49
CA VAL A 104 3.00 -12.71 12.11
C VAL A 104 2.11 -11.50 11.81
N THR A 105 1.92 -10.64 12.81
CA THR A 105 1.11 -9.43 12.64
C THR A 105 1.79 -8.42 11.70
N VAL A 106 0.97 -7.62 11.01
CA VAL A 106 1.46 -6.52 10.16
C VAL A 106 2.40 -5.62 10.96
N THR A 107 2.02 -5.18 12.16
CA THR A 107 2.89 -4.37 13.05
C THR A 107 4.28 -4.96 13.22
N ARG A 108 4.39 -6.25 13.56
CA ARG A 108 5.69 -6.92 13.73
C ARG A 108 6.48 -6.96 12.42
N ALA A 109 5.82 -7.26 11.31
CA ALA A 109 6.47 -7.21 10.00
C ALA A 109 6.98 -5.79 9.64
N LEU A 110 6.29 -4.74 10.12
CA LEU A 110 6.73 -3.35 9.93
C LEU A 110 7.87 -2.92 10.86
N GLN A 111 8.17 -3.61 11.95
CA GLN A 111 9.25 -3.22 12.88
C GLN A 111 10.66 -3.41 12.28
N HIS A 112 10.83 -4.28 11.28
CA HIS A 112 12.14 -4.61 10.69
C HIS A 112 12.66 -3.60 9.66
N ARG A 113 12.49 -2.32 9.93
CA ARG A 113 12.78 -1.26 8.95
C ARG A 113 14.09 -0.54 9.22
N SER A 114 14.68 -0.10 8.11
CA SER A 114 15.71 0.93 8.07
C SER A 114 15.27 2.17 8.87
N HIS A 115 16.23 2.82 9.54
CA HIS A 115 16.06 3.97 10.43
C HIS A 115 15.44 5.23 9.79
N TYR A 116 15.08 5.20 8.50
CA TYR A 116 14.60 6.34 7.72
C TYR A 116 13.13 6.17 7.28
N PHE A 117 12.19 5.98 8.21
CA PHE A 117 10.75 6.05 7.89
C PHE A 117 10.12 7.26 8.59
N GLU A 118 9.90 8.33 7.82
CA GLU A 118 9.36 9.60 8.31
C GLU A 118 7.83 9.63 8.43
N GLY A 119 7.16 8.51 8.13
CA GLY A 119 5.70 8.39 8.21
C GLY A 119 5.02 8.34 6.86
N VAL A 120 3.69 8.51 6.87
CA VAL A 120 2.87 8.60 5.66
C VAL A 120 2.37 10.03 5.51
N LEU A 121 2.80 10.70 4.45
CA LEU A 121 2.27 12.02 4.09
C LEU A 121 0.80 11.90 3.67
N LYS A 122 -0.02 12.82 4.16
CA LYS A 122 -1.45 12.90 3.85
C LYS A 122 -1.68 14.01 2.83
N CYS A 123 -2.69 13.83 1.99
CA CYS A 123 -3.24 14.88 1.14
C CYS A 123 -4.73 15.03 1.46
N TYR A 124 -5.26 16.23 1.28
CA TYR A 124 -6.65 16.57 1.55
C TYR A 124 -7.39 16.84 0.25
N LYS A 125 -8.69 16.55 0.27
CA LYS A 125 -9.55 16.61 -0.93
C LYS A 125 -9.57 17.97 -1.63
N HIS A 126 -9.42 19.04 -0.85
CA HIS A 126 -9.48 20.42 -1.30
C HIS A 126 -8.15 20.96 -1.84
N GLU A 127 -7.05 20.21 -1.68
CA GLU A 127 -5.73 20.59 -2.18
C GLU A 127 -5.67 20.45 -3.70
N THR A 128 -4.97 21.39 -4.34
CA THR A 128 -4.69 21.38 -5.78
C THR A 128 -3.63 20.32 -6.11
N LEU A 129 -3.63 19.87 -7.36
CA LEU A 129 -2.58 18.96 -7.84
C LEU A 129 -1.19 19.59 -7.75
N GLU A 130 -1.06 20.91 -7.99
CA GLU A 130 0.19 21.64 -7.78
C GLU A 130 0.71 21.48 -6.34
N THR A 131 -0.13 21.72 -5.33
CA THR A 131 0.24 21.58 -3.91
C THR A 131 0.75 20.17 -3.60
N ILE A 132 0.09 19.16 -4.18
CA ILE A 132 0.45 17.75 -3.96
C ILE A 132 1.76 17.42 -4.66
N ILE A 133 1.97 17.90 -5.89
CA ILE A 133 3.20 17.67 -6.65
C ILE A 133 4.39 18.31 -5.94
N ASN A 134 4.26 19.55 -5.46
CA ASN A 134 5.30 20.22 -4.70
C ASN A 134 5.67 19.42 -3.45
N ARG A 135 4.68 18.92 -2.71
CA ARG A 135 4.91 18.03 -1.55
C ARG A 135 5.63 16.73 -1.92
N LEU A 136 5.35 16.14 -3.08
CA LEU A 136 6.05 14.94 -3.55
C LEU A 136 7.52 15.24 -3.87
N VAL A 137 7.79 16.39 -4.49
CA VAL A 137 9.16 16.84 -4.79
C VAL A 137 9.95 17.09 -3.51
N GLU A 138 9.35 17.80 -2.55
CA GLU A 138 9.96 18.05 -1.23
C GLU A 138 10.24 16.76 -0.45
N ALA A 139 9.41 15.73 -0.62
CA ALA A 139 9.54 14.45 0.07
C ALA A 139 10.48 13.44 -0.62
N GLU A 140 11.08 13.81 -1.76
CA GLU A 140 12.01 12.96 -2.53
C GLU A 140 11.48 11.54 -2.86
N VAL A 141 10.18 11.42 -3.17
CA VAL A 141 9.49 10.12 -3.40
C VAL A 141 9.33 9.68 -4.85
#